data_AF-A0A2P9JY79-F1
#
_entry.id   AF-A0A2P9JY79-F1
#
_cell.length_a   1.000
_cell.length_b   1.000
_cell.length_c   1.000
_cell.angle_alpha   90.00
_cell.angle_beta   90.00
_cell.angle_gamma   90.00
#
_symmetry.space_group_name_H-M   'P 1'
#
loop_
_entity.id
_entity.type
_entity.pdbx_description
1 polymer ?
#
loop_
_entity_poly.entity_id
_entity_poly.type
_entity_poly.pdbx_seq_one_letter_code
_entity_poly.pdbx_strand_id
1 'polypeptide(L)'
;MFCWFGENIVIKSSAIELSCYMSEWPTCSTSNKRIFLIIMENAKTPIKFTAKGLFILSLSTFVMVLRSGYSYFAVLRQVSQK
;
A
#
# COMPACT_ATOMS: atom_id res chain seq x y z
N MET A 1 0.79 3.94 -13.17
CA MET A 1 -0.66 3.80 -12.88
C MET A 1 -0.95 2.76 -11.80
N PHE A 2 -0.52 1.50 -11.93
CA PHE A 2 -0.76 0.45 -10.93
C PHE A 2 -0.21 0.74 -9.52
N CYS A 3 0.96 1.37 -9.40
CA CYS A 3 1.54 1.76 -8.12
C CYS A 3 0.71 2.81 -7.36
N TRP A 4 0.02 3.71 -8.10
CA TRP A 4 -0.86 4.71 -7.48
C TRP A 4 -2.10 4.04 -6.87
N PHE A 5 -2.70 3.08 -7.57
CA PHE A 5 -3.82 2.31 -7.06
C PHE A 5 -3.40 1.41 -5.89
N GLY A 6 -2.25 0.74 -5.98
CA GLY A 6 -1.69 -0.04 -4.89
C GLY A 6 -1.51 0.79 -3.61
N GLU A 7 -0.93 1.97 -3.74
CA GLU A 7 -0.77 2.92 -2.62
C GLU A 7 -2.11 3.34 -2.01
N ASN A 8 -3.08 3.73 -2.84
CA ASN A 8 -4.40 4.14 -2.36
C ASN A 8 -5.14 3.01 -1.63
N ILE A 9 -5.00 1.77 -2.10
CA ILE A 9 -5.60 0.60 -1.45
C ILE A 9 -4.95 0.36 -0.09
N VAL A 10 -3.62 0.45 0.01
CA VAL A 10 -2.88 0.32 1.28
C VAL A 10 -3.35 1.37 2.29
N ILE A 11 -3.43 2.64 1.86
CA ILE A 11 -3.86 3.77 2.71
C ILE A 11 -5.31 3.58 3.18
N LYS A 12 -6.22 3.20 2.28
CA LYS A 12 -7.62 2.97 2.65
C LYS A 12 -7.76 1.76 3.57
N SER A 13 -6.98 0.71 3.33
CA SER A 13 -6.97 -0.50 4.15
C SER A 13 -6.53 -0.20 5.58
N SER A 14 -5.49 0.62 5.78
CA SER A 14 -5.03 0.99 7.14
C SER A 14 -6.02 1.90 7.86
N ALA A 15 -6.80 2.71 7.13
CA ALA A 15 -7.84 3.56 7.72
C ALA A 15 -9.06 2.77 8.26
N ILE A 16 -9.26 1.53 7.82
CA ILE A 16 -10.39 0.68 8.27
C ILE A 16 -10.25 0.33 9.75
N GLU A 17 -9.05 -0.01 10.21
CA GLU A 17 -8.80 -0.34 11.63
C GLU A 17 -9.22 0.83 12.54
N LEU A 18 -8.74 2.03 12.24
CA LEU A 18 -9.01 3.23 13.01
C LEU A 18 -10.50 3.61 12.97
N SER A 19 -11.14 3.52 11.81
CA SER A 19 -12.56 3.84 11.68
C SER A 19 -13.46 2.84 12.42
N CYS A 20 -13.12 1.55 12.43
CA CYS A 20 -13.79 0.56 13.27
C CYS A 20 -13.57 0.84 14.77
N TYR A 21 -12.35 1.19 15.18
CA TYR A 21 -12.06 1.51 16.57
C TYR A 21 -12.84 2.73 17.09
N MET A 22 -12.94 3.78 16.26
CA MET A 22 -13.65 5.03 16.57
C MET A 22 -15.19 4.89 16.50
N SER A 23 -15.70 3.74 16.05
CA SER A 23 -17.14 3.48 16.04
C SER A 23 -17.69 3.17 17.45
N GLU A 24 -18.99 3.34 17.66
CA GLU A 24 -19.67 2.94 18.90
C GLU A 24 -19.84 1.41 19.03
N TRP A 25 -18.86 0.63 18.59
CA TRP A 25 -18.85 -0.84 18.72
C TRP A 25 -19.04 -1.35 20.18
N PRO A 26 -18.66 -0.63 21.26
CA PRO A 26 -18.91 -1.09 22.63
C PRO A 26 -20.39 -1.13 23.03
N THR A 27 -21.25 -0.34 22.39
CA THR A 27 -22.70 -0.31 22.66
C THR A 27 -23.47 -1.35 21.84
N CYS A 28 -22.83 -1.96 20.85
CA CYS A 28 -23.43 -2.97 19.98
C CYS A 28 -23.69 -4.31 20.68
N SER A 29 -24.49 -5.18 20.06
CA SER A 29 -24.74 -6.54 20.54
C SER A 29 -23.44 -7.38 20.60
N THR A 30 -23.41 -8.41 21.43
CA THR A 30 -22.24 -9.31 21.57
C THR A 30 -21.82 -9.96 20.25
N SER A 31 -22.77 -10.23 19.35
CA SER A 31 -22.50 -10.73 18.00
C SER A 31 -21.70 -9.70 17.19
N ASN A 32 -22.18 -8.45 17.18
CA ASN A 32 -21.52 -7.36 16.44
C ASN A 32 -20.15 -7.02 17.01
N LYS A 33 -19.98 -7.05 18.35
CA LYS A 33 -18.67 -6.86 18.99
C LYS A 33 -17.63 -7.88 18.47
N ARG A 34 -18.01 -9.15 18.34
CA ARG A 34 -17.13 -10.18 17.77
C ARG A 34 -16.76 -9.89 16.32
N ILE A 35 -17.72 -9.43 15.51
CA ILE A 35 -17.48 -9.04 14.12
C ILE A 35 -16.48 -7.87 14.05
N PHE A 36 -16.70 -6.82 14.85
CA PHE A 36 -15.79 -5.67 14.92
C PHE A 36 -14.37 -6.08 15.34
N LEU A 37 -14.22 -6.97 16.32
CA LEU A 37 -12.92 -7.49 16.73
C LEU A 37 -12.23 -8.25 15.59
N ILE A 38 -12.96 -9.13 14.88
CA ILE A 38 -12.41 -9.85 13.72
C ILE A 38 -11.96 -8.86 12.64
N ILE A 39 -12.78 -7.84 12.32
CA ILE A 39 -12.44 -6.84 11.30
C ILE A 39 -11.19 -6.06 11.73
N MET A 40 -11.12 -5.60 12.98
CA MET A 40 -9.94 -4.88 13.50
C MET A 40 -8.68 -5.73 13.46
N GLU A 41 -8.74 -7.00 13.91
CA GLU A 41 -7.58 -7.91 13.85
C GLU A 41 -7.09 -8.16 12.42
N ASN A 42 -8.01 -8.30 11.45
CA ASN A 42 -7.65 -8.46 10.04
C ASN A 42 -7.09 -7.15 9.43
N ALA A 43 -7.62 -5.99 9.84
CA ALA A 43 -7.22 -4.69 9.32
C ALA A 43 -5.83 -4.23 9.81
N LYS A 44 -5.34 -4.75 10.95
CA LYS A 44 -3.96 -4.53 11.44
C LYS A 44 -2.89 -4.88 10.42
N THR A 45 -3.16 -5.87 9.57
CA THR A 45 -2.31 -6.22 8.43
C THR A 45 -2.84 -5.54 7.18
N PRO A 46 -2.30 -4.36 6.79
CA PRO A 46 -2.79 -3.65 5.61
C PRO A 46 -2.56 -4.50 4.36
N ILE A 47 -3.52 -4.46 3.44
CA ILE A 47 -3.44 -5.19 2.17
C ILE A 47 -2.29 -4.63 1.33
N LYS A 48 -1.17 -5.36 1.27
CA LYS A 48 -0.01 -4.99 0.47
C LYS A 48 -0.07 -5.63 -0.91
N PHE A 49 -0.36 -4.84 -1.94
CA PHE A 49 -0.31 -5.32 -3.31
C PHE A 49 1.14 -5.49 -3.76
N THR A 50 1.54 -6.72 -4.04
CA THR A 50 2.92 -7.05 -4.42
C THR A 50 2.94 -7.61 -5.84
N ALA A 51 3.75 -7.02 -6.72
CA ALA A 51 3.99 -7.55 -8.05
C ALA A 51 4.86 -8.81 -7.93
N LYS A 52 4.25 -9.97 -8.19
CA LYS A 52 4.90 -11.29 -8.19
C LYS A 52 5.64 -11.62 -6.88
N GLY A 53 5.24 -11.03 -5.75
CA GLY A 53 5.91 -11.19 -4.44
C GLY A 53 7.26 -10.49 -4.30
N LEU A 54 7.71 -9.74 -5.32
CA LEU A 54 9.05 -9.14 -5.37
C LEU A 54 9.03 -7.64 -5.09
N PHE A 55 8.01 -6.93 -5.57
CA PHE A 55 7.93 -5.47 -5.46
C PHE A 55 6.60 -5.04 -4.89
N ILE A 56 6.64 -4.29 -3.79
CA ILE A 56 5.46 -3.59 -3.30
C ILE A 56 5.09 -2.52 -4.33
N LEU A 57 3.84 -2.55 -4.79
CA LEU A 57 3.29 -1.55 -5.70
C LEU A 57 3.03 -0.25 -4.96
N SER A 58 4.10 0.49 -4.68
CA SER A 58 4.09 1.79 -4.04
C SER A 58 4.60 2.87 -4.98
N LEU A 59 4.25 4.13 -4.70
CA LEU A 59 4.76 5.28 -5.45
C LEU A 59 6.31 5.36 -5.36
N SER A 60 6.88 4.96 -4.22
CA SER A 60 8.33 4.92 -4.03
C SER A 60 9.03 3.96 -4.99
N THR A 61 8.50 2.75 -5.18
CA THR A 61 9.03 1.76 -6.14
C THR A 61 8.94 2.28 -7.56
N PHE A 62 7.84 2.96 -7.92
CA PHE A 62 7.69 3.57 -9.25
C PHE A 62 8.77 4.62 -9.53
N VAL A 63 9.00 5.54 -8.58
CA VAL A 63 10.05 6.57 -8.71
C VAL A 63 11.44 5.94 -8.76
N MET A 64 11.68 4.86 -8.00
CA MET A 64 12.94 4.12 -8.04
C MET A 64 13.22 3.56 -9.43
N VAL A 65 12.24 2.92 -10.06
CA VAL A 65 12.37 2.37 -11.43
C VAL A 65 12.64 3.48 -12.45
N LEU A 66 11.95 4.62 -12.35
CA LEU A 66 12.20 5.76 -13.23
C LEU A 66 13.61 6.33 -13.06
N ARG A 67 14.09 6.47 -11.82
CA ARG A 67 15.44 6.96 -11.54
C ARG A 67 16.50 6.01 -12.09
N SER A 68 16.33 4.70 -11.94
CA SER A 68 17.26 3.72 -12.50
C SER A 68 17.28 3.78 -14.04
N GLY A 69 16.10 3.91 -14.67
CA GLY A 69 16.00 4.06 -16.13
C GLY A 69 16.69 5.33 -16.63
N TYR A 70 16.49 6.46 -15.94
CA TYR A 70 17.15 7.71 -16.27
C TYR A 70 18.66 7.66 -16.06
N SER A 71 19.12 7.06 -14.95
CA SER A 71 20.55 6.88 -14.68
C SER A 71 21.22 6.05 -15.79
N TYR A 72 20.57 4.97 -16.24
CA TYR A 72 21.07 4.18 -17.36
C TYR A 72 21.13 4.98 -18.66
N PHE A 73 20.08 5.73 -18.96
CA PHE A 73 20.05 6.63 -20.12
C PHE A 73 21.17 7.70 -20.06
N ALA A 74 21.39 8.31 -18.90
CA ALA A 74 22.42 9.33 -18.71
C ALA A 74 23.82 8.76 -18.98
N VAL A 75 24.11 7.55 -18.47
CA VAL A 75 25.38 6.85 -18.74
C VAL A 75 25.54 6.56 -20.23
N LEU A 76 24.51 6.01 -20.89
CA LEU A 76 24.57 5.73 -22.32
C LEU A 76 24.80 7.00 -23.16
N ARG A 77 24.12 8.10 -22.80
CA ARG A 77 24.29 9.39 -23.47
C ARG A 77 25.72 9.92 -23.33
N GLN A 78 26.32 9.77 -22.15
CA GLN A 78 27.70 10.18 -21.90
C GLN A 78 28.70 9.34 -22.72
N VAL A 79 28.46 8.05 -22.87
CA VAL A 79 29.31 7.16 -23.68
C VAL A 79 29.15 7.45 -25.17
N SER A 80 27.94 7.75 -25.65
CA SER A 80 27.67 8.06 -27.06
C SER A 80 28.12 9.46 -27.51
N GLN A 81 28.37 10.38 -26.57
CA GLN A 81 28.94 11.71 -26.87
C GLN A 81 30.48 11.72 -26.89
N LYS A 82 31.11 10.56 -26.68
CA LYS A 82 32.54 10.35 -26.82
C LYS A 82 32.83 9.67 -28.16
#